data_AF-A0AAE3HD82-F1
#
_entry.id   AF-A0AAE3HD82-F1
#
_cell.length_a   1.000
_cell.length_b   1.000
_cell.length_c   1.000
_cell.angle_alpha   90.00
_cell.angle_beta   90.00
_cell.angle_gamma   90.00
#
_symmetry.space_group_name_H-M   'P 1'
#
loop_
_entity.id
_entity.type
_entity.pdbx_description
1 polymer ?
#
loop_
_entity_poly.entity_id
_entity_poly.type
_entity_poly.pdbx_seq_one_letter_code
_entity_poly.pdbx_strand_id
1 'polypeptide(L)' 'MKQLNLAYIKERRIKLNLSQQELANKLGFKNASTYLKYENGDYLFKAEMLPELSTILKCKITNFFTN' A
#
# COMPACT_ATOMS: atom_id res chain seq x y z
N MET A 1 -6.36 -4.32 -18.42
CA MET A 1 -6.69 -4.56 -16.99
C MET A 1 -5.89 -3.57 -16.18
N LYS A 2 -6.52 -2.69 -15.39
CA LYS A 2 -5.77 -1.74 -14.56
C LYS A 2 -4.99 -2.51 -13.50
N GLN A 3 -3.67 -2.60 -13.65
CA GLN A 3 -2.83 -3.24 -12.65
C GLN A 3 -2.53 -2.25 -11.52
N LEU A 4 -2.47 -2.77 -10.31
CA LEU A 4 -2.09 -1.99 -9.15
C LEU A 4 -0.59 -1.69 -9.23
N ASN A 5 -0.24 -0.42 -9.15
CA ASN A 5 1.13 0.07 -9.18
C ASN A 5 1.76 -0.05 -7.79
N LEU A 6 2.28 -1.24 -7.51
CA LEU A 6 2.99 -1.58 -6.27
C LEU A 6 4.26 -0.75 -6.09
N ALA A 7 4.96 -0.45 -7.19
CA ALA A 7 6.14 0.40 -7.18
C ALA A 7 5.80 1.80 -6.65
N TYR A 8 4.70 2.40 -7.13
CA TYR A 8 4.22 3.69 -6.65
C TYR A 8 3.90 3.67 -5.15
N ILE A 9 3.24 2.61 -4.66
CA ILE A 9 2.92 2.45 -3.24
C ILE A 9 4.20 2.48 -2.40
N LYS A 10 5.21 1.69 -2.81
CA LYS A 10 6.52 1.61 -2.14
C LYS A 10 7.24 2.96 -2.17
N GLU A 11 7.30 3.63 -3.32
CA GLU A 11 7.91 4.96 -3.44
C GLU A 11 7.20 5.99 -2.58
N ARG A 12 5.86 5.97 -2.55
CA ARG A 12 5.07 6.91 -1.76
C ARG A 12 5.30 6.68 -0.27
N ARG A 13 5.37 5.43 0.17
CA ARG A 13 5.73 5.07 1.54
C ARG A 13 7.10 5.65 1.92
N ILE A 14 8.11 5.47 1.07
CA ILE A 14 9.46 6.01 1.29
C ILE A 14 9.46 7.54 1.32
N LYS A 15 8.72 8.20 0.42
CA LYS A 15 8.56 9.67 0.41
C LYS A 15 7.93 10.22 1.68
N LEU A 16 7.12 9.41 2.37
CA LEU A 16 6.51 9.76 3.65
C LEU A 16 7.36 9.33 4.86
N ASN A 17 8.57 8.80 4.65
CA ASN A 17 9.42 8.21 5.69
C ASN A 17 8.70 7.15 6.55
N LEU A 18 7.77 6.41 5.96
CA LEU A 18 7.03 5.35 6.64
C LEU A 18 7.75 4.01 6.48
N SER A 19 7.93 3.30 7.60
CA SER A 19 8.43 1.92 7.57
C SER A 19 7.31 0.95 7.17
N GLN A 20 7.67 -0.27 6.79
CA GLN A 20 6.68 -1.31 6.50
C GLN A 20 5.88 -1.71 7.75
N GLN A 21 6.52 -1.67 8.93
CA GLN A 21 5.84 -1.91 10.20
C GLN A 21 4.86 -0.78 10.53
N GLU A 22 5.23 0.48 10.29
CA GLU A 22 4.35 1.63 10.46
C GLU A 22 3.09 1.52 9.57
N LEU A 23 3.26 1.16 8.29
CA LEU A 23 2.12 0.96 7.41
C LEU A 23 1.26 -0.23 7.83
N ALA A 24 1.90 -1.34 8.22
CA ALA A 24 1.21 -2.50 8.74
C ALA A 24 0.35 -2.14 9.95
N ASN A 25 0.92 -1.46 10.94
CA ASN A 25 0.21 -1.02 12.14
C ASN A 25 -0.97 -0.10 11.79
N LYS A 26 -0.80 0.83 10.84
CA LYS A 26 -1.86 1.76 10.40
C LYS A 26 -3.00 1.05 9.65
N LEU A 27 -2.70 -0.02 8.92
CA LEU A 27 -3.67 -0.88 8.23
C LEU A 27 -4.28 -1.97 9.16
N GLY A 28 -3.94 -1.97 10.44
CA GLY A 28 -4.39 -3.00 11.39
C GLY A 28 -3.72 -4.36 11.22
N PHE A 29 -2.63 -4.46 10.46
CA PHE A 29 -1.83 -5.67 10.36
C PHE A 29 -0.91 -5.83 11.56
N LYS A 30 -0.79 -7.08 12.05
CA LYS A 30 0.11 -7.40 13.17
C LYS A 30 1.59 -7.38 12.79
N ASN A 31 1.93 -7.66 11.53
CA ASN A 31 3.31 -7.87 11.09
C ASN A 31 3.64 -7.07 9.83
N ALA A 32 4.82 -6.44 9.81
CA ALA A 32 5.39 -5.84 8.60
C ALA A 32 5.46 -6.83 7.42
N SER A 33 5.79 -8.09 7.70
CA SER A 33 5.89 -9.14 6.67
C SER A 33 4.56 -9.40 5.95
N THR A 34 3.43 -9.22 6.63
CA THR A 34 2.10 -9.34 6.00
C THR A 34 1.94 -8.23 4.97
N TYR A 35 2.21 -6.99 5.35
CA TYR A 35 2.16 -5.84 4.43
C TYR A 35 3.19 -5.98 3.29
N LEU A 36 4.40 -6.46 3.57
CA LEU A 36 5.45 -6.69 2.58
C LEU A 36 4.97 -7.59 1.43
N LYS A 37 4.22 -8.66 1.73
CA LYS A 37 3.66 -9.55 0.71
C LYS A 37 2.67 -8.84 -0.21
N TYR A 38 1.87 -7.90 0.31
CA TYR A 38 1.01 -7.06 -0.52
C TYR A 38 1.84 -6.08 -1.37
N GLU A 39 2.84 -5.43 -0.77
CA GLU A 39 3.73 -4.48 -1.46
C GLU A 39 4.60 -5.15 -2.54
N ASN A 40 5.00 -6.41 -2.36
CA ASN A 40 5.75 -7.20 -3.34
C ASN A 40 4.86 -7.82 -4.44
N GLY A 41 3.55 -7.91 -4.21
CA GLY A 41 2.61 -8.52 -5.15
C GLY A 41 2.39 -10.02 -4.94
N ASP A 42 2.92 -10.62 -3.87
CA ASP A 42 2.54 -11.96 -3.42
C ASP A 42 1.04 -12.01 -3.05
N TYR A 43 0.51 -10.89 -2.53
CA TYR A 43 -0.91 -10.71 -2.28
C TYR A 43 -1.48 -9.50 -3.00
N LEU A 44 -2.73 -9.62 -3.44
CA LEU A 44 -3.49 -8.54 -4.06
C LEU A 44 -4.18 -7.70 -2.98
N PHE A 45 -3.98 -6.38 -3.04
CA PHE A 45 -4.77 -5.46 -2.22
C PHE A 45 -6.25 -5.57 -2.63
N LYS A 46 -7.10 -5.85 -1.66
CA LYS A 46 -8.55 -5.87 -1.85
C LYS A 46 -9.08 -4.44 -1.97
N ALA A 47 -10.21 -4.28 -2.66
CA ALA A 47 -10.84 -2.98 -2.85
C ALA A 47 -11.15 -2.26 -1.51
N GLU A 48 -11.46 -3.02 -0.45
CA GLU A 48 -11.67 -2.51 0.91
C GLU A 48 -10.42 -1.89 1.55
N MET A 49 -9.22 -2.36 1.20
CA MET A 49 -7.96 -1.87 1.77
C MET A 49 -7.42 -0.62 1.07
N LEU A 50 -7.79 -0.43 -0.20
CA LEU A 50 -7.37 0.73 -1.00
C LEU A 50 -7.71 2.09 -0.36
N PRO A 51 -8.93 2.32 0.16
CA PRO A 51 -9.25 3.60 0.81
C PRO A 51 -8.41 3.85 2.06
N GLU A 52 -8.17 2.84 2.91
CA GLU A 52 -7.26 2.97 4.05
C GLU A 52 -5.83 3.30 3.59
N LEU A 53 -5.32 2.55 2.61
CA LEU A 53 -4.00 2.78 2.04
C LEU A 53 -3.86 4.22 1.50
N SER A 54 -4.90 4.73 0.82
CA SER A 54 -4.93 6.07 0.26
C SER A 54 -4.88 7.15 1.36
N THR A 55 -5.56 6.90 2.48
CA THR A 55 -5.57 7.78 3.66
C THR A 55 -4.19 7.82 4.30
N ILE A 56 -3.58 6.66 4.52
CA ILE A 56 -2.25 6.53 5.14
C ILE A 56 -1.17 7.18 4.27
N LEU A 57 -1.21 6.90 2.96
CA LEU A 57 -0.25 7.42 1.98
C LEU A 57 -0.56 8.83 1.50
N LYS A 58 -1.59 9.48 2.08
CA LYS A 58 -2.05 10.83 1.75
C LYS A 58 -2.09 11.05 0.24
N CYS A 59 -2.77 10.14 -0.47
CA CYS A 59 -2.87 10.16 -1.92
C CYS A 59 -4.24 9.63 -2.36
N LYS A 60 -4.57 9.76 -3.64
CA LYS A 60 -5.84 9.24 -4.16
C LYS A 60 -5.68 7.77 -4.53
N ILE A 61 -6.72 6.97 -4.33
CA ILE A 61 -6.79 5.57 -4.76
C ILE A 61 -6.45 5.43 -6.25
N THR A 62 -6.88 6.40 -7.08
CA THR A 62 -6.58 6.44 -8.52
C THR A 62 -5.09 6.44 -8.83
N ASN A 63 -4.25 6.98 -7.94
CA ASN A 63 -2.79 7.00 -8.15
C ASN A 63 -2.17 5.61 -8.01
N PHE A 64 -2.85 4.68 -7.34
CA PHE A 64 -2.41 3.29 -7.26
C PHE A 64 -2.66 2.53 -8.56
N PHE A 65 -3.42 3.07 -9.51
CA PHE A 65 -3.72 2.39 -10.76
C PHE A 65 -3.02 3.09 -11.90
N THR A 66 -2.22 2.33 -12.65
CA THR A 66 -1.68 2.79 -13.94
C THR A 66 -2.43 2.07 -15.06
N ASN A 67 -2.54 2.74 -16.22
CA ASN A 67 -3.23 2.22 -17.40
C ASN A 67 -2.36 1.23 -18.17
#